data_AF-A0A6A2X3L5-F1
#
_entry.id   AF-A0A6A2X3L5-F1
#
_cell.length_a   1.000
_cell.length_b   1.000
_cell.length_c   1.000
_cell.angle_alpha   90.00
_cell.angle_beta   90.00
_cell.angle_gamma   90.00
#
_symmetry.space_group_name_H-M   'P 1'
#
loop_
_entity.id
_entity.type
_entity.pdbx_description
1 polymer ?
#
loop_
_entity_poly.entity_id
_entity_poly.type
_entity_poly.pdbx_seq_one_letter_code
_entity_poly.pdbx_strand_id
1 'polypeptide(L)'
;MKSESVYCFWVLFLLGFEECCEGRLLASSKPERNNAAACARCTLSIELEGAAIGQSKSTGVPYSYLTTLDPTARNALKDHRSSLTISEYPIGTCGKADPENHVCAKITLTGKVHCHKYHIQMFGTGRCKLERIGIRSSFPVRKHPEMKGWPKNHDFQIFKLETENIFMINWFGGPKPLTVEEYLKYKM
;
A
#
# COMPACT_ATOMS: atom_id res chain seq x y z
N MET A 1 14.72 9.74 -62.93
CA MET A 1 14.96 10.74 -61.86
C MET A 1 13.61 11.28 -61.38
N LYS A 2 13.38 11.22 -60.05
CA LYS A 2 12.21 11.69 -59.27
C LYS A 2 11.01 10.73 -59.35
N SER A 3 10.37 10.25 -58.29
CA SER A 3 10.45 10.51 -56.84
C SER A 3 9.63 9.43 -56.12
N GLU A 4 10.28 8.47 -55.47
CA GLU A 4 9.68 7.44 -54.58
C GLU A 4 9.37 8.07 -53.21
N SER A 5 8.17 8.65 -53.02
CA SER A 5 7.87 9.37 -51.76
C SER A 5 6.42 9.28 -51.28
N VAL A 6 5.73 8.15 -51.51
CA VAL A 6 4.32 8.02 -51.06
C VAL A 6 4.02 6.74 -50.25
N TYR A 7 4.93 5.77 -50.18
CA TYR A 7 4.63 4.48 -49.52
C TYR A 7 5.13 4.31 -48.07
N CYS A 8 5.65 5.35 -47.41
CA CYS A 8 6.10 5.27 -46.01
C CYS A 8 5.12 5.81 -44.96
N PHE A 9 3.94 6.31 -45.35
CA PHE A 9 3.00 6.94 -44.40
C PHE A 9 1.89 6.03 -43.88
N TRP A 10 1.78 4.79 -44.37
CA TRP A 10 0.67 3.88 -44.00
C TRP A 10 1.08 2.60 -43.27
N VAL A 11 2.34 2.48 -42.84
CA VAL A 11 2.83 1.27 -42.12
C VAL A 11 3.14 1.53 -40.63
N LEU A 12 3.04 2.77 -40.14
CA LEU A 12 3.26 3.10 -38.73
C LEU A 12 1.98 3.10 -37.87
N PHE A 13 0.86 2.55 -38.38
CA PHE A 13 -0.41 2.48 -37.64
C PHE A 13 -0.69 1.11 -36.98
N LEU A 14 0.23 0.15 -37.08
CA LEU A 14 0.08 -1.22 -36.56
C LEU A 14 1.27 -1.70 -35.72
N LEU A 15 1.87 -0.81 -34.94
CA LEU A 15 2.65 -1.21 -33.77
C LEU A 15 1.92 -0.66 -32.56
N GLY A 16 1.31 -1.57 -31.81
CA GLY A 16 0.53 -1.27 -30.63
C GLY A 16 1.29 -0.31 -29.73
N PHE A 17 0.61 0.77 -29.35
CA PHE A 17 0.91 1.42 -28.10
C PHE A 17 0.77 0.34 -27.03
N GLU A 18 1.89 -0.23 -26.59
CA GLU A 18 2.00 -0.70 -25.22
C GLU A 18 1.41 0.43 -24.37
N GLU A 19 0.35 0.11 -23.62
CA GLU A 19 -0.06 0.91 -22.47
C GLU A 19 1.12 0.90 -21.50
N CYS A 20 2.11 1.74 -21.77
CA CYS A 20 3.10 2.13 -20.80
C CYS A 20 2.30 2.90 -19.76
N CYS A 21 1.95 2.22 -18.67
CA CYS A 21 1.26 2.76 -17.51
C CYS A 21 1.63 4.23 -17.35
N GLU A 22 0.69 5.13 -17.62
CA GLU A 22 0.84 6.55 -17.38
C GLU A 22 1.14 6.70 -15.89
N GLY A 23 2.44 6.80 -15.57
CA GLY A 23 2.93 7.18 -14.26
C GLY A 23 2.42 8.58 -13.99
N ARG A 24 1.25 8.68 -13.38
CA ARG A 24 0.65 9.95 -13.02
C ARG A 24 1.59 10.65 -12.04
N LEU A 25 2.14 11.78 -12.48
CA LEU A 25 3.07 12.63 -11.76
C LEU A 25 2.37 13.23 -10.53
N LEU A 26 2.33 12.49 -9.42
CA LEU A 26 1.85 13.01 -8.13
C LEU A 26 2.98 13.72 -7.40
N ALA A 27 3.41 14.86 -7.94
CA ALA A 27 4.26 15.79 -7.22
C ALA A 27 3.41 16.66 -6.27
N SER A 28 2.79 16.04 -5.25
CA SER A 28 2.59 16.82 -4.02
C SER A 28 3.98 17.09 -3.46
N SER A 29 4.32 18.36 -3.21
CA SER A 29 5.63 18.70 -2.65
C SER A 29 5.83 17.94 -1.34
N LYS A 30 6.94 17.19 -1.23
CA LYS A 30 7.28 16.45 0.00
C LYS A 30 7.15 17.40 1.21
N PRO A 31 6.43 17.00 2.27
CA PRO A 31 6.28 17.85 3.45
C PRO A 31 7.63 18.24 4.05
N GLU A 32 7.64 19.31 4.85
CA GLU A 32 8.83 19.66 5.62
C GLU A 32 9.31 18.47 6.43
N ARG A 33 10.59 18.12 6.26
CA ARG A 33 11.19 16.92 6.87
C ARG A 33 11.08 16.86 8.40
N ASN A 34 10.93 18.00 9.06
CA ASN A 34 10.75 18.10 10.51
C ASN A 34 9.33 17.77 10.95
N ASN A 35 8.35 17.87 10.05
CA ASN A 35 7.00 17.38 10.27
C ASN A 35 6.94 15.87 9.94
N ALA A 36 7.40 15.06 10.89
CA ALA A 36 7.46 13.61 10.74
C ALA A 36 6.09 12.98 10.48
N ALA A 37 5.02 13.49 11.10
CA ALA A 37 3.66 12.99 10.89
C ALA A 37 3.17 13.24 9.45
N ALA A 38 3.42 14.44 8.91
CA ALA A 38 3.12 14.76 7.52
C ALA A 38 3.91 13.89 6.55
N CYS A 39 5.21 13.75 6.78
CA CYS A 39 6.08 12.90 5.95
C CYS A 39 5.61 11.44 6.01
N ALA A 40 5.32 10.90 7.20
CA ALA A 40 4.87 9.53 7.40
C ALA A 40 3.60 9.24 6.61
N ARG A 41 2.62 10.15 6.69
CA ARG A 41 1.39 10.04 5.91
C ARG A 41 1.67 10.14 4.42
N CYS A 42 2.52 11.09 4.00
CA CYS A 42 2.90 11.30 2.60
C CYS A 42 3.50 10.03 1.98
N THR A 43 4.52 9.44 2.62
CA THR A 43 5.16 8.19 2.16
C THR A 43 4.14 7.06 2.00
N LEU A 44 3.25 6.87 2.97
CA LEU A 44 2.18 5.86 2.89
C LEU A 44 1.13 6.14 1.82
N SER A 45 0.82 7.42 1.57
CA SER A 45 -0.18 7.77 0.57
C SER A 45 0.35 7.63 -0.86
N ILE A 46 1.65 7.83 -1.08
CA ILE A 46 2.24 7.75 -2.42
C ILE A 46 2.55 6.30 -2.80
N GLU A 47 3.08 5.48 -1.88
CA GLU A 47 3.45 4.09 -2.19
C GLU A 47 2.26 3.13 -2.36
N LEU A 48 1.08 3.51 -1.85
CA LEU A 48 -0.04 2.59 -1.68
C LEU A 48 -1.30 2.98 -2.47
N GLU A 49 -1.16 3.62 -3.63
CA GLU A 49 -2.29 3.71 -4.57
C GLU A 49 -2.88 2.32 -4.93
N GLY A 50 -2.08 1.27 -4.75
CA GLY A 50 -2.50 -0.13 -4.66
C GLY A 50 -2.04 -0.81 -3.36
N ALA A 51 -2.34 -0.28 -2.19
CA ALA A 51 -2.55 -1.10 -0.99
C ALA A 51 -3.74 -0.53 -0.22
N ALA A 52 -4.23 -1.24 0.79
CA ALA A 52 -5.39 -0.82 1.56
C ALA A 52 -5.10 0.37 2.52
N ILE A 53 -4.25 1.32 2.11
CA ILE A 53 -4.00 2.61 2.77
C ILE A 53 -3.71 3.63 1.65
N GLY A 54 -4.17 4.88 1.73
CA GLY A 54 -3.73 5.94 0.80
C GLY A 54 -4.74 6.39 -0.26
N GLN A 55 -5.60 7.34 0.11
CA GLN A 55 -6.19 8.42 -0.70
C GLN A 55 -6.76 9.43 0.32
N SER A 56 -7.28 10.59 -0.09
CA SER A 56 -7.82 11.66 0.79
C SER A 56 -8.91 11.23 1.82
N LYS A 57 -9.33 9.96 1.82
CA LYS A 57 -10.23 9.33 2.79
C LYS A 57 -9.63 8.12 3.52
N SER A 58 -8.32 7.91 3.43
CA SER A 58 -7.65 6.81 4.12
C SER A 58 -7.46 7.14 5.59
N THR A 59 -7.78 6.18 6.44
CA THR A 59 -7.61 6.27 7.90
C THR A 59 -6.15 6.13 8.34
N GLY A 60 -5.23 5.77 7.45
CA GLY A 60 -3.85 5.44 7.81
C GLY A 60 -3.68 4.03 8.42
N VAL A 61 -4.75 3.24 8.55
CA VAL A 61 -4.65 1.90 9.14
C VAL A 61 -4.37 0.86 8.05
N PRO A 62 -3.31 0.04 8.17
CA PRO A 62 -3.06 -1.05 7.23
C PRO A 62 -4.10 -2.16 7.30
N TYR A 63 -4.66 -2.47 6.13
CA TYR A 63 -5.43 -3.69 5.91
C TYR A 63 -4.78 -4.54 4.82
N SER A 64 -4.93 -5.85 4.92
CA SER A 64 -4.43 -6.81 3.93
C SER A 64 -5.51 -7.83 3.63
N TYR A 65 -5.56 -8.33 2.40
CA TYR A 65 -6.47 -9.39 2.00
C TYR A 65 -5.65 -10.67 1.79
N LEU A 66 -5.66 -11.56 2.78
CA LEU A 66 -4.73 -12.69 2.87
C LEU A 66 -5.49 -14.00 3.03
N THR A 67 -4.88 -15.09 2.56
CA THR A 67 -5.33 -16.45 2.82
C THR A 67 -4.39 -17.15 3.80
N THR A 68 -4.90 -18.07 4.61
CA THR A 68 -4.07 -18.94 5.48
C THR A 68 -3.28 -19.99 4.70
N LEU A 69 -3.49 -20.09 3.38
CA LEU A 69 -2.59 -20.79 2.47
C LEU A 69 -1.22 -20.09 2.40
N ASP A 70 -1.19 -18.77 2.60
CA ASP A 70 0.04 -17.99 2.64
C ASP A 70 0.69 -18.02 4.03
N PRO A 71 2.04 -18.05 4.10
CA PRO A 71 2.75 -18.08 5.38
C PRO A 71 2.45 -16.84 6.22
N THR A 72 2.24 -15.66 5.61
CA THR A 72 1.99 -14.41 6.33
C THR A 72 0.77 -14.50 7.25
N ALA A 73 -0.39 -14.91 6.73
CA ALA A 73 -1.60 -15.04 7.54
C ALA A 73 -1.48 -16.17 8.56
N ARG A 74 -0.90 -17.31 8.17
CA ARG A 74 -0.71 -18.46 9.06
C ARG A 74 0.20 -18.14 10.24
N ASN A 75 1.29 -17.40 10.00
CA ASN A 75 2.23 -16.99 11.03
C ASN A 75 1.59 -15.93 11.93
N ALA A 76 0.91 -14.93 11.34
CA ALA A 76 0.21 -13.90 12.10
C ALA A 76 -0.84 -14.50 13.06
N LEU A 77 -1.57 -15.55 12.67
CA LEU A 77 -2.55 -16.20 13.55
C LEU A 77 -1.93 -16.99 14.72
N LYS A 78 -0.64 -17.30 14.67
CA LYS A 78 0.10 -17.96 15.76
C LYS A 78 0.83 -16.97 16.66
N ASP A 79 1.50 -16.01 16.04
CA ASP A 79 2.14 -14.87 16.71
C ASP A 79 1.71 -13.60 15.97
N HIS A 80 0.87 -12.81 16.63
CA HIS A 80 0.30 -11.62 16.02
C HIS A 80 1.32 -10.50 15.85
N ARG A 81 2.49 -10.54 16.50
CA ARG A 81 3.50 -9.48 16.40
C ARG A 81 4.00 -9.36 14.97
N SER A 82 3.97 -8.14 14.44
CA SER A 82 4.30 -7.90 13.03
C SER A 82 4.80 -6.47 12.83
N SER A 83 5.55 -6.28 11.75
CA SER A 83 6.02 -4.98 11.29
C SER A 83 5.76 -4.81 9.81
N LEU A 84 5.32 -3.62 9.40
CA LEU A 84 5.18 -3.21 8.01
C LEU A 84 6.12 -2.03 7.77
N THR A 85 7.05 -2.19 6.82
CA THR A 85 7.95 -1.11 6.38
C THR A 85 7.65 -0.75 4.93
N ILE A 86 7.60 0.54 4.67
CA ILE A 86 7.15 1.15 3.42
C ILE A 86 8.17 2.23 3.07
N SER A 87 8.72 2.15 1.85
CA SER A 87 9.81 3.01 1.36
C SER A 87 9.37 3.79 0.14
N GLU A 88 9.67 5.09 0.09
CA GLU A 88 9.34 5.90 -1.08
C GLU A 88 10.16 5.57 -2.36
N TYR A 89 11.01 4.53 -2.33
CA TYR A 89 11.82 4.13 -3.48
C TYR A 89 11.01 3.62 -4.69
N PRO A 90 10.03 2.69 -4.56
CA PRO A 90 9.29 2.13 -5.69
C PRO A 90 8.47 3.17 -6.48
N ILE A 91 8.21 4.32 -5.88
CA ILE A 91 7.47 5.45 -6.50
C ILE A 91 8.41 6.50 -7.10
N GLY A 92 9.72 6.29 -7.06
CA GLY A 92 10.71 7.13 -7.74
C GLY A 92 10.98 8.49 -7.09
N THR A 93 10.50 8.74 -5.86
CA THR A 93 10.66 10.05 -5.20
C THR A 93 12.00 10.23 -4.48
N CYS A 94 12.86 9.20 -4.47
CA CYS A 94 14.21 9.26 -3.88
C CYS A 94 15.26 9.98 -4.76
N GLY A 95 14.92 10.37 -6.00
CA GLY A 95 15.86 10.99 -6.93
C GLY A 95 17.01 10.04 -7.30
N LYS A 96 18.26 10.49 -7.16
CA LYS A 96 19.47 9.68 -7.41
C LYS A 96 20.01 8.97 -6.17
N ALA A 97 19.33 9.10 -5.03
CA ALA A 97 19.78 8.49 -3.79
C ALA A 97 19.59 6.98 -3.85
N ASP A 98 20.56 6.25 -3.28
CA ASP A 98 20.42 4.82 -3.04
C ASP A 98 19.21 4.53 -2.13
N PRO A 99 18.47 3.41 -2.33
CA PRO A 99 17.32 3.05 -1.49
C PRO A 99 17.65 2.96 0.00
N GLU A 100 18.89 2.65 0.38
CA GLU A 100 19.35 2.58 1.77
C GLU A 100 19.67 3.96 2.37
N ASN A 101 19.89 4.97 1.53
CA ASN A 101 20.20 6.32 1.99
C ASN A 101 19.03 6.91 2.79
N HIS A 102 19.34 7.47 3.98
CA HIS A 102 18.37 8.08 4.89
C HIS A 102 17.50 9.20 4.26
N VAL A 103 17.94 9.82 3.16
CA VAL A 103 17.13 10.82 2.44
C VAL A 103 15.95 10.20 1.67
N CYS A 104 16.07 8.91 1.32
CA CYS A 104 15.01 8.08 0.74
C CYS A 104 14.14 7.57 1.88
N ALA A 105 13.00 8.23 2.08
CA ALA A 105 12.16 8.09 3.24
C ALA A 105 11.57 6.68 3.38
N LYS A 106 11.53 6.21 4.62
CA LYS A 106 10.93 4.94 5.03
C LYS A 106 10.14 5.14 6.31
N ILE A 107 8.98 4.51 6.39
CA ILE A 107 8.18 4.41 7.60
C ILE A 107 8.04 2.95 8.00
N THR A 108 8.17 2.69 9.30
CA THR A 108 7.93 1.38 9.89
C THR A 108 6.80 1.48 10.91
N LEU A 109 5.78 0.65 10.73
CA LEU A 109 4.67 0.44 11.66
C LEU A 109 4.88 -0.92 12.32
N THR A 110 4.93 -0.98 13.64
CA THR A 110 4.96 -2.25 14.39
C THR A 110 3.71 -2.38 15.25
N GLY A 111 3.27 -3.62 15.47
CA GLY A 111 2.12 -3.90 16.32
C GLY A 111 1.62 -5.31 16.10
N LYS A 112 0.30 -5.48 16.03
CA LYS A 112 -0.33 -6.79 15.94
C LYS A 112 -1.19 -6.95 14.69
N VAL A 113 -0.91 -7.96 13.87
CA VAL A 113 -1.78 -8.36 12.77
C VAL A 113 -2.85 -9.28 13.29
N HIS A 114 -4.10 -8.83 13.20
CA HIS A 114 -5.26 -9.63 13.53
C HIS A 114 -6.18 -9.74 12.33
N CYS A 115 -6.82 -10.88 12.23
CA CYS A 115 -7.92 -11.04 11.30
C CYS A 115 -9.10 -10.13 11.71
N HIS A 116 -9.48 -9.23 10.81
CA HIS A 116 -10.45 -8.16 11.07
C HIS A 116 -11.88 -8.70 11.00
N LYS A 117 -12.57 -8.72 12.14
CA LYS A 117 -13.97 -9.14 12.24
C LYS A 117 -14.88 -7.91 12.21
N TYR A 118 -15.61 -7.69 11.12
CA TYR A 118 -16.81 -6.85 11.18
C TYR A 118 -17.93 -7.68 11.82
N HIS A 119 -18.41 -7.25 12.98
CA HIS A 119 -19.64 -7.70 13.66
C HIS A 119 -20.14 -9.12 13.31
N ILE A 120 -19.49 -10.18 13.81
CA ILE A 120 -20.18 -11.44 14.13
C ILE A 120 -19.55 -11.99 15.40
N GLN A 121 -20.41 -12.17 16.41
CA GLN A 121 -20.12 -12.79 17.69
C GLN A 121 -19.41 -14.14 17.49
N MET A 122 -18.31 -14.31 18.21
CA MET A 122 -17.54 -15.54 18.27
C MET A 122 -18.38 -16.65 18.91
N PHE A 123 -18.71 -17.69 18.15
CA PHE A 123 -18.87 -19.03 18.71
C PHE A 123 -17.93 -19.97 17.97
N GLY A 124 -16.91 -20.45 18.70
CA GLY A 124 -16.17 -21.70 18.49
C GLY A 124 -15.56 -21.99 17.11
N THR A 125 -14.29 -22.38 17.11
CA THR A 125 -13.50 -22.90 15.96
C THR A 125 -12.83 -21.84 15.09
N GLY A 126 -11.84 -21.11 15.63
CA GLY A 126 -10.61 -20.66 14.93
C GLY A 126 -10.71 -19.97 13.55
N ARG A 127 -11.89 -19.57 13.10
CA ARG A 127 -12.17 -19.10 11.75
C ARG A 127 -12.73 -17.69 11.84
N CYS A 128 -12.17 -16.77 11.06
CA CYS A 128 -12.80 -15.49 10.81
C CYS A 128 -13.69 -15.61 9.59
N LYS A 129 -14.96 -15.89 9.79
CA LYS A 129 -15.90 -15.85 8.69
C LYS A 129 -16.34 -14.39 8.50
N LEU A 130 -15.83 -13.73 7.47
CA LEU A 130 -16.41 -12.48 6.99
C LEU A 130 -17.64 -12.84 6.15
N GLU A 131 -18.77 -12.17 6.36
CA GLU A 131 -19.89 -12.29 5.42
C GLU A 131 -19.47 -11.84 4.02
N ARG A 132 -19.72 -12.70 3.01
CA ARG A 132 -19.38 -12.50 1.59
C ARG A 132 -19.86 -11.17 1.01
N ILE A 133 -20.86 -10.54 1.62
CA ILE A 133 -21.46 -9.28 1.18
C ILE A 133 -20.52 -8.09 1.47
N GLY A 134 -19.66 -8.18 2.50
CA GLY A 134 -18.70 -7.13 2.88
C GLY A 134 -17.38 -7.14 2.11
N ILE A 135 -16.99 -8.27 1.50
CA ILE A 135 -15.70 -8.40 0.78
C ILE A 135 -15.66 -7.50 -0.46
N ARG A 136 -16.75 -7.48 -1.26
CA ARG A 136 -16.85 -6.66 -2.49
C ARG A 136 -16.81 -5.16 -2.22
N SER A 137 -17.22 -4.73 -1.02
CA SER A 137 -17.22 -3.33 -0.61
C SER A 137 -16.02 -2.95 0.26
N SER A 138 -15.16 -3.91 0.61
CA SER A 138 -13.98 -3.70 1.46
C SER A 138 -12.91 -2.84 0.78
N PHE A 139 -12.19 -2.06 1.58
CA PHE A 139 -11.17 -1.13 1.09
C PHE A 139 -10.07 -1.78 0.24
N PRO A 140 -9.55 -2.99 0.57
CA PRO A 140 -8.58 -3.68 -0.29
C PRO A 140 -9.11 -3.95 -1.70
N VAL A 141 -10.35 -4.44 -1.84
CA VAL A 141 -10.93 -4.80 -3.15
C VAL A 141 -11.29 -3.56 -3.99
N ARG A 142 -11.59 -2.43 -3.34
CA ARG A 142 -11.77 -1.14 -4.05
C ARG A 142 -10.45 -0.62 -4.63
N LYS A 143 -9.35 -0.82 -3.91
CA LYS A 143 -7.99 -0.43 -4.32
C LYS A 143 -7.37 -1.39 -5.33
N HIS A 144 -7.74 -2.65 -5.26
CA HIS A 144 -7.27 -3.71 -6.14
C HIS A 144 -8.44 -4.42 -6.81
N PRO A 145 -8.96 -3.88 -7.94
CA PRO A 145 -10.08 -4.47 -8.65
C PRO A 145 -9.85 -5.94 -9.05
N GLU A 146 -8.60 -6.33 -9.29
CA GLU A 146 -8.21 -7.71 -9.61
C GLU A 146 -8.58 -8.70 -8.49
N MET A 147 -8.56 -8.29 -7.22
CA MET A 147 -8.93 -9.14 -6.08
C MET A 147 -10.38 -9.67 -6.18
N LYS A 148 -11.25 -9.05 -7.00
CA LYS A 148 -12.59 -9.56 -7.29
C LYS A 148 -12.58 -10.90 -8.04
N GLY A 149 -11.52 -11.16 -8.81
CA GLY A 149 -11.32 -12.37 -9.62
C GLY A 149 -10.57 -13.48 -8.90
N TRP A 150 -10.05 -13.24 -7.69
CA TRP A 150 -9.25 -14.22 -6.96
C TRP A 150 -10.04 -15.50 -6.60
N PRO A 151 -9.37 -16.66 -6.51
CA PRO A 151 -10.03 -17.95 -6.30
C PRO A 151 -10.87 -17.99 -5.02
N LYS A 152 -12.17 -18.27 -5.17
CA LYS A 152 -13.12 -18.30 -4.03
C LYS A 152 -12.84 -19.42 -3.03
N ASN A 153 -12.19 -20.49 -3.47
CA ASN A 153 -11.82 -21.66 -2.67
C ASN A 153 -10.55 -21.44 -1.82
N HIS A 154 -9.87 -20.30 -1.96
CA HIS A 154 -8.67 -19.98 -1.17
C HIS A 154 -8.99 -19.27 0.15
N ASP A 155 -10.27 -19.02 0.48
CA ASP A 155 -10.71 -18.45 1.77
C ASP A 155 -9.94 -17.18 2.20
N PHE A 156 -9.83 -16.21 1.29
CA PHE A 156 -9.20 -14.93 1.59
C PHE A 156 -10.02 -14.12 2.62
N GLN A 157 -9.32 -13.57 3.60
CA GLN A 157 -9.84 -12.84 4.75
C GLN A 157 -9.14 -11.47 4.88
N ILE A 158 -9.81 -10.52 5.53
CA ILE A 158 -9.21 -9.21 5.81
C ILE A 158 -8.42 -9.30 7.10
N PHE A 159 -7.17 -8.86 7.06
CA PHE A 159 -6.30 -8.67 8.21
C PHE A 159 -6.06 -7.18 8.42
N LYS A 160 -5.93 -6.76 9.68
CA LYS A 160 -5.65 -5.39 10.10
C LYS A 160 -4.35 -5.40 10.91
N LEU A 161 -3.44 -4.46 10.62
CA LEU A 161 -2.33 -4.15 11.53
C LEU A 161 -2.83 -3.15 12.57
N GLU A 162 -3.05 -3.61 13.80
CA GLU A 162 -3.22 -2.76 14.97
C GLU A 162 -1.85 -2.20 15.36
N THR A 163 -1.62 -0.95 15.00
CA THR A 163 -0.32 -0.29 15.17
C THR A 163 -0.11 0.08 16.63
N GLU A 164 1.06 -0.29 17.18
CA GLU A 164 1.49 0.01 18.54
C GLU A 164 2.64 1.03 18.54
N ASN A 165 3.60 0.90 17.60
CA ASN A 165 4.71 1.83 17.47
C ASN A 165 4.93 2.25 16.02
N ILE A 166 5.41 3.47 15.83
CA ILE A 166 5.70 4.04 14.52
C ILE A 166 7.04 4.75 14.60
N PHE A 167 7.87 4.54 13.60
CA PHE A 167 9.04 5.40 13.39
C PHE A 167 9.27 5.68 11.91
N MET A 168 9.87 6.83 11.66
CA MET A 168 10.22 7.29 10.32
C MET A 168 11.72 7.57 10.20
N ILE A 169 12.31 7.14 9.10
CA ILE A 169 13.65 7.55 8.68
C ILE A 169 13.47 8.36 7.40
N ASN A 170 13.73 9.66 7.47
CA ASN A 170 13.63 10.57 6.32
C ASN A 170 14.80 11.56 6.22
N TRP A 171 15.82 11.38 7.08
CA TRP A 171 17.09 12.06 7.05
C TRP A 171 18.08 11.43 8.02
N PHE A 172 19.33 11.92 8.00
CA PHE A 172 20.33 11.65 9.02
C PHE A 172 19.89 12.11 10.42
N GLY A 173 20.44 11.47 11.45
CA GLY A 173 20.14 11.75 12.86
C GLY A 173 19.31 10.68 13.57
N GLY A 174 19.04 9.55 12.91
CA GLY A 174 18.33 8.41 13.48
C GLY A 174 16.81 8.41 13.23
N PRO A 175 16.11 7.36 13.69
CA PRO A 175 14.66 7.23 13.49
C PRO A 175 13.91 8.28 14.32
N LYS A 176 12.89 8.88 13.70
CA LYS A 176 11.94 9.80 14.34
C LYS A 176 10.73 9.00 14.83
N PRO A 177 10.54 8.81 16.15
CA PRO A 177 9.36 8.13 16.67
C PRO A 177 8.11 8.98 16.43
N LEU A 178 6.97 8.31 16.25
CA LEU A 178 5.66 8.92 16.15
C LEU A 178 4.70 8.14 17.05
N THR A 179 3.85 8.86 17.76
CA THR A 179 2.69 8.24 18.42
C THR A 179 1.65 7.85 17.38
N VAL A 180 0.84 6.85 17.70
CA VAL A 180 -0.30 6.45 16.86
C VAL A 180 -1.28 7.61 16.69
N GLU A 181 -1.48 8.43 17.72
CA GLU A 181 -2.35 9.61 17.64
C GLU A 181 -1.82 10.65 16.64
N GLU A 182 -0.55 11.05 16.73
CA GLU A 182 0.06 12.02 15.80
C GLU A 182 -0.07 11.55 14.34
N TYR A 183 0.16 10.26 14.12
CA TYR A 183 0.03 9.63 12.81
C TYR A 183 -1.42 9.61 12.28
N LEU A 184 -2.39 9.24 13.12
CA LEU A 184 -3.79 9.12 12.70
C LEU A 184 -4.51 10.47 12.61
N LYS A 185 -4.12 11.45 13.43
CA LYS A 185 -4.72 12.80 13.49
C LYS A 185 -4.39 13.64 12.26
N TYR A 186 -3.23 13.40 11.64
CA TYR A 186 -2.83 14.12 10.43
C TYR A 186 -3.74 13.73 9.24
N LYS A 187 -4.52 14.70 8.76
CA LYS A 187 -5.37 14.56 7.58
C LYS A 187 -4.67 15.21 6.39
N MET A 188 -4.60 14.49 5.27
CA MET A 188 -4.23 15.05 3.98
C MET A 188 -5.40 15.72 3.30
#